data_AF-A0A1E1MJP8-F1
#
_entry.id   AF-A0A1E1MJP8-F1
#
_cell.length_a   1.000
_cell.length_b   1.000
_cell.length_c   1.000
_cell.angle_alpha   90.00
_cell.angle_beta   90.00
_cell.angle_gamma   90.00
#
_symmetry.space_group_name_H-M   'P 1'
#
loop_
_entity.id
_entity.type
_entity.pdbx_description
1 polymer ?
#
loop_
_entity_poly.entity_id
_entity_poly.type
_entity_poly.pdbx_seq_one_letter_code
_entity_poly.pdbx_strand_id
1 'polypeptide(L)'
;MTEAPIHNDPDVPKGRKAFVPLENNPEVMSALVHKLGLSPTLSFHDVFSIEDPELLSFIPRPASALLLVFPVSKSYENFRVEEDSNKEVYVGKGSGEPVIWYKQTIRNACGLIGILHAVSNGSSKEFIQPGSDLEKLVQDATPLGPIERADLLYNSQALENAHQSAASQGQSSMPDAEDNIDLHYVCFVKDEKNNLWEMDGRRKGPLNRGPIGEEDDVLSEKALDMGPRLFMKREAETAGGELRFSLITLAPSLD
;
A
#
# COMPACT_ATOMS: atom_id res chain seq x y z
N MET A 1 -11.82 -33.89 -15.30
CA MET A 1 -11.01 -32.81 -14.72
C MET A 1 -11.91 -31.59 -14.70
N THR A 2 -12.51 -31.30 -13.56
CA THR A 2 -13.39 -30.13 -13.40
C THR A 2 -12.50 -28.91 -13.25
N GLU A 3 -12.51 -28.04 -14.26
CA GLU A 3 -11.92 -26.71 -14.16
C GLU A 3 -12.49 -26.02 -12.93
N ALA A 4 -11.60 -25.52 -12.06
CA ALA A 4 -12.01 -24.69 -10.94
C ALA A 4 -12.70 -23.44 -11.50
N PRO A 5 -13.85 -23.01 -10.93
CA PRO A 5 -14.54 -21.83 -11.42
C PRO A 5 -13.59 -20.63 -11.36
N ILE A 6 -13.50 -19.89 -12.46
CA ILE A 6 -12.75 -18.63 -12.53
C ILE A 6 -13.41 -17.69 -11.51
N HIS A 7 -12.74 -17.48 -10.39
CA HIS A 7 -13.17 -16.55 -9.37
C HIS A 7 -12.92 -15.14 -9.91
N ASN A 8 -13.98 -14.51 -10.45
CA ASN A 8 -13.95 -13.14 -10.97
C ASN A 8 -13.94 -12.07 -9.88
N ASP A 9 -14.01 -12.47 -8.60
CA ASP A 9 -13.85 -11.56 -7.49
C ASP A 9 -12.34 -11.37 -7.21
N PRO A 10 -11.82 -10.14 -7.28
CA PRO A 10 -10.39 -9.86 -7.11
C PRO A 10 -9.91 -9.95 -5.67
N ASP A 11 -10.81 -10.11 -4.73
CA ASP A 11 -10.47 -10.36 -3.34
C ASP A 11 -9.99 -11.80 -3.13
N VAL A 12 -9.22 -11.94 -2.06
CA VAL A 12 -8.72 -13.24 -1.64
C VAL A 12 -9.94 -14.13 -1.28
N PRO A 13 -10.07 -15.35 -1.82
CA PRO A 13 -11.25 -16.19 -1.60
C PRO A 13 -11.51 -16.51 -0.13
N LYS A 14 -12.79 -16.67 0.24
CA LYS A 14 -13.21 -17.14 1.57
C LYS A 14 -12.54 -18.46 1.95
N GLY A 15 -12.23 -18.64 3.23
CA GLY A 15 -11.51 -19.82 3.76
C GLY A 15 -9.99 -19.71 3.71
N ARG A 16 -9.44 -18.64 3.13
CA ARG A 16 -8.05 -18.21 3.34
C ARG A 16 -7.93 -17.43 4.65
N LYS A 17 -6.72 -17.33 5.19
CA LYS A 17 -6.40 -16.51 6.38
C LYS A 17 -6.88 -15.09 6.15
N ALA A 18 -7.54 -14.54 7.16
CA ALA A 18 -8.06 -13.18 7.16
C ALA A 18 -7.51 -12.42 8.36
N PHE A 19 -7.23 -11.14 8.15
CA PHE A 19 -6.86 -10.22 9.20
C PHE A 19 -8.02 -9.29 9.52
N VAL A 20 -8.01 -8.74 10.74
CA VAL A 20 -8.87 -7.60 11.05
C VAL A 20 -8.42 -6.43 10.16
N PRO A 21 -9.33 -5.79 9.41
CA PRO A 21 -9.02 -4.59 8.63
C PRO A 21 -8.35 -3.51 9.50
N LEU A 22 -7.25 -2.92 9.01
CA LEU A 22 -6.62 -1.79 9.68
C LEU A 22 -7.44 -0.52 9.44
N GLU A 23 -7.63 0.26 10.51
CA GLU A 23 -8.19 1.61 10.41
C GLU A 23 -7.20 2.53 9.67
N ASN A 24 -7.72 3.41 8.81
CA ASN A 24 -6.91 4.43 8.16
C ASN A 24 -6.55 5.56 9.14
N ASN A 25 -5.65 5.26 10.07
CA ASN A 25 -5.29 6.14 11.17
C ASN A 25 -3.76 6.24 11.28
N PRO A 26 -3.17 7.45 11.15
CA PRO A 26 -1.72 7.62 11.20
C PRO A 26 -1.06 7.09 12.47
N GLU A 27 -1.71 7.19 13.64
CA GLU A 27 -1.16 6.68 14.90
C GLU A 27 -1.08 5.16 14.89
N VAL A 28 -2.15 4.49 14.45
CA VAL A 28 -2.23 3.03 14.33
C VAL A 28 -1.18 2.51 13.34
N MET A 29 -1.05 3.16 12.18
CA MET A 29 -0.10 2.74 11.15
C MET A 29 1.34 2.99 11.57
N SER A 30 1.62 4.11 12.24
CA SER A 30 2.95 4.42 12.78
C SER A 30 3.34 3.41 13.86
N ALA A 31 2.45 3.12 14.81
CA ALA A 31 2.68 2.13 15.85
C ALA A 31 2.99 0.74 15.27
N LEU A 32 2.31 0.35 14.19
CA LEU A 32 2.57 -0.91 13.49
C LEU A 32 4.00 -0.95 12.92
N VAL A 33 4.40 0.06 12.15
CA VAL A 33 5.73 0.05 11.49
C VAL A 33 6.86 0.23 12.49
N HIS A 34 6.69 1.04 13.53
CA HIS A 34 7.67 1.18 14.61
C HIS A 34 7.83 -0.14 15.36
N LYS A 35 6.74 -0.87 15.62
CA LYS A 35 6.79 -2.19 16.24
C LYS A 35 7.53 -3.22 15.38
N LEU A 36 7.43 -3.12 14.05
CA LEU A 36 8.20 -3.96 13.13
C LEU A 36 9.68 -3.53 13.04
N GLY A 37 10.00 -2.30 13.42
CA GLY A 37 11.36 -1.76 13.46
C GLY A 37 11.69 -0.72 12.40
N LEU A 38 10.69 0.02 11.91
CA LEU A 38 10.95 1.31 11.25
C LEU A 38 11.38 2.34 12.31
N SER A 39 12.39 3.14 12.00
CA SER A 39 12.84 4.24 12.85
C SER A 39 11.70 5.24 13.15
N PRO A 40 11.55 5.70 14.41
CA PRO A 40 10.64 6.79 14.78
C PRO A 40 10.96 8.15 14.17
N THR A 41 11.99 8.25 13.32
CA THR A 41 12.26 9.44 12.50
C THR A 41 11.26 9.58 11.35
N LEU A 42 10.53 8.51 11.01
CA LEU A 42 9.43 8.54 10.06
C LEU A 42 8.13 8.16 10.78
N SER A 43 7.03 8.82 10.41
CA SER A 43 5.68 8.51 10.88
C SER A 43 4.67 8.71 9.75
N PHE A 44 3.51 8.09 9.88
CA PHE A 44 2.39 8.42 9.03
C PHE A 44 1.75 9.75 9.46
N HIS A 45 1.25 10.51 8.49
CA HIS A 45 0.52 11.76 8.67
C HIS A 45 -0.76 11.74 7.83
N ASP A 46 -1.81 12.37 8.32
CA ASP A 46 -3.01 12.64 7.52
C ASP A 46 -2.70 13.61 6.38
N VAL A 47 -3.27 13.33 5.21
CA VAL A 47 -3.28 14.26 4.07
C VAL A 47 -4.68 14.83 3.95
N PHE A 48 -4.91 16.01 4.54
CA PHE A 48 -6.23 16.64 4.58
C PHE A 48 -6.75 17.05 3.20
N SER A 49 -5.85 17.46 2.31
CA SER A 49 -6.19 17.80 0.93
C SER A 49 -4.97 17.63 0.03
N ILE A 50 -5.19 17.17 -1.18
CA ILE A 50 -4.22 17.17 -2.29
C ILE A 50 -4.53 18.25 -3.32
N GLU A 51 -5.55 19.08 -3.08
CA GLU A 51 -5.95 20.21 -3.94
C GLU A 51 -5.62 21.56 -3.31
N ASP A 52 -5.46 21.60 -1.98
CA ASP A 52 -5.17 22.80 -1.21
C ASP A 52 -3.69 22.78 -0.76
N PRO A 53 -2.82 23.63 -1.36
CA PRO A 53 -1.41 23.68 -1.00
C PRO A 53 -1.16 24.06 0.46
N GLU A 54 -2.03 24.86 1.09
CA GLU A 54 -1.86 25.26 2.49
C GLU A 54 -2.04 24.05 3.42
N LEU A 55 -3.07 23.24 3.17
CA LEU A 55 -3.31 22.02 3.93
C LEU A 55 -2.23 20.95 3.69
N LEU A 56 -1.69 20.87 2.46
CA LEU A 56 -0.60 19.96 2.13
C LEU A 56 0.72 20.36 2.81
N SER A 57 0.90 21.66 3.08
CA SER A 57 2.13 22.20 3.69
C SER A 57 2.35 21.81 5.15
N PHE A 58 1.32 21.27 5.84
CA PHE A 58 1.46 20.74 7.20
C PHE A 58 2.28 19.45 7.26
N ILE A 59 2.45 18.78 6.13
CA ILE A 59 3.20 17.52 6.05
C ILE A 59 4.68 17.84 5.89
N PRO A 60 5.55 17.34 6.77
CA PRO A 60 7.00 17.49 6.63
C PRO A 60 7.49 16.79 5.36
N ARG A 61 8.52 17.34 4.72
CA ARG A 61 9.05 16.87 3.43
C ARG A 61 10.52 16.44 3.58
N PRO A 62 11.01 15.48 2.79
CA PRO A 62 10.30 14.80 1.70
C PRO A 62 9.34 13.70 2.19
N ALA A 63 8.20 13.56 1.52
CA ALA A 63 7.28 12.45 1.75
C ALA A 63 7.78 11.18 1.04
N SER A 64 7.98 10.09 1.77
CA SER A 64 8.55 8.85 1.25
C SER A 64 7.53 7.97 0.53
N ALA A 65 6.28 7.96 1.01
CA ALA A 65 5.20 7.17 0.43
C ALA A 65 3.83 7.82 0.67
N LEU A 66 2.87 7.51 -0.19
CA LEU A 66 1.47 7.96 -0.08
C LEU A 66 0.55 6.74 -0.19
N LEU A 67 -0.34 6.56 0.78
CA LEU A 67 -1.38 5.54 0.73
C LEU A 67 -2.71 6.23 0.46
N LEU A 68 -3.42 5.72 -0.54
CA LEU A 68 -4.77 6.07 -0.90
C LEU A 68 -5.69 4.91 -0.50
N VAL A 69 -6.69 5.19 0.33
CA VAL A 69 -7.77 4.26 0.66
C VAL A 69 -9.10 4.72 0.06
N PHE A 70 -9.84 3.79 -0.52
CA PHE A 70 -11.12 4.05 -1.16
C PHE A 70 -11.97 2.78 -1.18
N PRO A 71 -13.30 2.91 -1.19
CA PRO A 71 -14.19 1.80 -1.46
C PRO A 71 -14.09 1.35 -2.92
N VAL A 72 -13.97 0.04 -3.12
CA VAL A 72 -13.89 -0.64 -4.39
C VAL A 72 -15.22 -0.50 -5.13
N SER A 73 -15.25 0.41 -6.10
CA SER A 73 -16.37 0.59 -7.00
C SER A 73 -16.26 -0.34 -8.21
N LYS A 74 -17.40 -0.59 -8.89
CA LYS A 74 -17.41 -1.36 -10.15
C LYS A 74 -16.60 -0.67 -11.25
N SER A 75 -16.60 0.65 -11.28
CA SER A 75 -15.84 1.46 -12.24
C SER A 75 -14.34 1.28 -12.04
N TYR A 76 -13.88 1.34 -10.79
CA TYR A 76 -12.49 1.04 -10.46
C TYR A 76 -12.09 -0.38 -10.88
N GLU A 77 -12.90 -1.40 -10.57
CA GLU A 77 -12.56 -2.77 -10.94
C GLU A 77 -12.46 -2.98 -12.45
N ASN A 78 -13.40 -2.43 -13.21
CA ASN A 78 -13.36 -2.49 -14.67
C ASN A 78 -12.08 -1.83 -15.22
N PHE A 79 -11.74 -0.64 -14.72
CA PHE A 79 -10.54 0.07 -15.14
C PHE A 79 -9.27 -0.72 -14.79
N ARG A 80 -9.18 -1.27 -13.58
CA ARG A 80 -8.05 -2.09 -13.14
C ARG A 80 -7.86 -3.30 -14.04
N VAL A 81 -8.94 -4.02 -14.35
CA VAL A 81 -8.92 -5.18 -15.26
C VAL A 81 -8.51 -4.77 -16.67
N GLU A 82 -9.03 -3.66 -17.19
CA GLU A 82 -8.67 -3.13 -18.51
C GLU A 82 -7.18 -2.74 -18.57
N GLU A 83 -6.69 -1.99 -17.59
CA GLU A 83 -5.29 -1.56 -17.51
C GLU A 83 -4.33 -2.76 -17.39
N ASP A 84 -4.71 -3.77 -16.62
CA ASP A 84 -3.91 -4.98 -16.41
C ASP A 84 -4.05 -6.00 -17.57
N SER A 85 -5.04 -5.87 -18.45
CA SER A 85 -5.38 -6.89 -19.47
C SER A 85 -4.19 -7.26 -20.36
N ASN A 86 -3.47 -6.25 -20.86
CA ASN A 86 -2.30 -6.40 -21.74
C ASN A 86 -0.97 -6.47 -21.00
N LYS A 87 -0.98 -6.57 -19.66
CA LYS A 87 0.23 -6.69 -18.84
C LYS A 87 0.55 -8.14 -18.54
N GLU A 88 1.84 -8.45 -18.60
CA GLU A 88 2.39 -9.70 -18.08
C GLU A 88 2.33 -9.72 -16.55
N VAL A 89 2.23 -10.92 -15.97
CA VAL A 89 2.34 -11.10 -14.53
C VAL A 89 3.76 -10.77 -14.09
N TYR A 90 3.89 -9.90 -13.08
CA TYR A 90 5.19 -9.55 -12.55
C TYR A 90 5.85 -10.76 -11.89
N VAL A 91 7.12 -10.98 -12.22
CA VAL A 91 7.95 -12.08 -11.70
C VAL A 91 9.28 -11.58 -11.13
N GLY A 92 9.43 -10.26 -11.00
CA GLY A 92 10.68 -9.63 -10.58
C GLY A 92 11.06 -9.96 -9.15
N LYS A 93 12.37 -10.17 -8.96
CA LYS A 93 12.99 -10.59 -7.70
C LYS A 93 14.47 -10.24 -7.67
N GLY A 94 15.02 -10.19 -6.46
CA GLY A 94 16.41 -9.84 -6.21
C GLY A 94 16.63 -8.33 -6.08
N SER A 95 17.82 -7.96 -5.63
CA SER A 95 18.18 -6.56 -5.31
C SER A 95 18.31 -5.63 -6.52
N GLY A 96 18.22 -6.17 -7.74
CA GLY A 96 18.26 -5.37 -8.98
C GLY A 96 16.90 -4.80 -9.39
N GLU A 97 15.82 -5.21 -8.73
CA GLU A 97 14.48 -4.67 -8.99
C GLU A 97 14.35 -3.25 -8.44
N PRO A 98 13.66 -2.33 -9.16
CA PRO A 98 13.49 -0.96 -8.70
C PRO A 98 12.60 -0.85 -7.46
N VAL A 99 11.70 -1.82 -7.26
CA VAL A 99 10.77 -1.90 -6.14
C VAL A 99 10.56 -3.35 -5.70
N ILE A 100 10.28 -3.54 -4.42
CA ILE A 100 9.76 -4.79 -3.86
C ILE A 100 8.22 -4.71 -3.76
N TRP A 101 7.55 -5.57 -4.52
CA TRP A 101 6.09 -5.63 -4.57
C TRP A 101 5.53 -6.88 -3.91
N TYR A 102 4.66 -6.70 -2.92
CA TYR A 102 3.96 -7.77 -2.24
C TYR A 102 2.59 -8.06 -2.87
N LYS A 103 2.37 -9.30 -3.31
CA LYS A 103 1.05 -9.78 -3.73
C LYS A 103 0.18 -10.00 -2.49
N GLN A 104 -1.07 -9.57 -2.54
CA GLN A 104 -2.02 -9.84 -1.46
C GLN A 104 -2.62 -11.24 -1.60
N THR A 105 -2.42 -12.08 -0.58
CA THR A 105 -2.98 -13.45 -0.49
C THR A 105 -3.64 -13.74 0.87
N ILE A 106 -3.72 -12.71 1.73
CA ILE A 106 -4.43 -12.68 3.02
C ILE A 106 -5.65 -11.77 2.85
N ARG A 107 -6.83 -12.22 3.29
CA ARG A 107 -8.05 -11.42 3.26
C ARG A 107 -7.93 -10.23 4.21
N ASN A 108 -8.50 -9.09 3.80
CA ASN A 108 -8.54 -7.85 4.60
C ASN A 108 -7.15 -7.30 5.03
N ALA A 109 -6.07 -7.74 4.38
CA ALA A 109 -4.70 -7.31 4.67
C ALA A 109 -4.20 -6.17 3.77
N CYS A 110 -5.06 -5.55 2.94
CA CYS A 110 -4.66 -4.50 1.99
C CYS A 110 -3.95 -3.33 2.67
N GLY A 111 -4.40 -2.90 3.85
CA GLY A 111 -3.72 -1.88 4.66
C GLY A 111 -2.29 -2.29 5.03
N LEU A 112 -2.10 -3.52 5.54
CA LEU A 112 -0.77 -4.04 5.85
C LEU A 112 0.12 -4.15 4.61
N ILE A 113 -0.44 -4.62 3.48
CA ILE A 113 0.30 -4.72 2.22
C ILE A 113 0.74 -3.34 1.73
N GLY A 114 -0.14 -2.33 1.77
CA GLY A 114 0.18 -0.96 1.43
C GLY A 114 1.27 -0.36 2.33
N ILE A 115 1.19 -0.62 3.65
CA ILE A 115 2.24 -0.23 4.60
C ILE A 115 3.58 -0.89 4.24
N LEU A 116 3.59 -2.20 3.96
CA LEU A 116 4.81 -2.91 3.57
C LEU A 116 5.41 -2.37 2.28
N HIS A 117 4.57 -2.03 1.28
CA HIS A 117 5.04 -1.33 0.09
C HIS A 117 5.69 0.03 0.44
N ALA A 118 5.09 0.80 1.35
CA ALA A 118 5.63 2.11 1.76
C ALA A 118 6.98 2.02 2.46
N VAL A 119 7.15 1.09 3.41
CA VAL A 119 8.37 1.01 4.23
C VAL A 119 9.51 0.22 3.56
N SER A 120 9.18 -0.68 2.63
CA SER A 120 10.19 -1.54 1.97
C SER A 120 10.76 -0.95 0.68
N ASN A 121 10.35 0.26 0.29
CA ASN A 121 10.73 0.89 -0.98
C ASN A 121 11.23 2.32 -0.80
N GLY A 122 11.89 2.85 -1.83
CA GLY A 122 12.37 4.23 -1.87
C GLY A 122 13.29 4.57 -0.69
N SER A 123 13.23 5.83 -0.23
CA SER A 123 14.02 6.34 0.89
C SER A 123 13.65 5.70 2.23
N SER A 124 12.43 5.17 2.40
CA SER A 124 11.98 4.54 3.64
C SER A 124 12.86 3.37 4.07
N LYS A 125 13.45 2.64 3.10
CA LYS A 125 14.34 1.50 3.35
C LYS A 125 15.52 1.86 4.24
N GLU A 126 16.03 3.08 4.13
CA GLU A 126 17.20 3.57 4.86
C GLU A 126 16.93 3.77 6.36
N PHE A 127 15.65 3.81 6.73
CA PHE A 127 15.18 4.01 8.10
C PHE A 127 14.77 2.70 8.79
N ILE A 128 14.96 1.55 8.15
CA ILE A 128 14.73 0.24 8.76
C ILE A 128 15.86 -0.03 9.76
N GLN A 129 15.50 -0.35 11.01
CA GLN A 129 16.47 -0.56 12.07
C GLN A 129 17.19 -1.92 11.92
N PRO A 130 18.52 -1.97 12.06
CA PRO A 130 19.27 -3.23 12.02
C PRO A 130 18.83 -4.22 13.10
N GLY A 131 18.72 -5.49 12.73
CA GLY A 131 18.27 -6.59 13.60
C GLY A 131 16.76 -6.63 13.86
N SER A 132 15.98 -5.77 13.21
CA SER A 132 14.53 -5.74 13.36
C SER A 132 13.80 -6.83 12.57
N ASP A 133 12.55 -7.09 12.95
CA ASP A 133 11.67 -8.00 12.20
C ASP A 133 11.43 -7.47 10.77
N LEU A 134 11.33 -6.15 10.59
CA LEU A 134 11.19 -5.51 9.29
C LEU A 134 12.43 -5.71 8.41
N GLU A 135 13.64 -5.53 8.97
CA GLU A 135 14.88 -5.77 8.23
C GLU A 135 14.93 -7.21 7.73
N LYS A 136 14.72 -8.17 8.65
CA LYS A 136 14.73 -9.59 8.32
C LYS A 136 13.69 -9.92 7.25
N LEU A 137 12.47 -9.38 7.40
CA LEU A 137 11.40 -9.60 6.43
C LEU A 137 11.80 -9.10 5.04
N VAL A 138 12.33 -7.88 4.92
CA VAL A 138 12.72 -7.30 3.63
C VAL A 138 13.88 -8.09 3.01
N GLN A 139 14.87 -8.49 3.81
CA GLN A 139 15.98 -9.33 3.36
C GLN A 139 15.51 -10.70 2.84
N ASP A 140 14.62 -11.38 3.58
CA ASP A 140 14.06 -12.68 3.20
C ASP A 140 13.14 -12.56 1.98
N ALA A 141 12.41 -11.44 1.85
CA ALA A 141 11.47 -11.18 0.76
C ALA A 141 12.15 -10.79 -0.55
N THR A 142 13.32 -10.13 -0.49
CA THR A 142 14.05 -9.60 -1.64
C THR A 142 14.37 -10.66 -2.71
N PRO A 143 14.94 -11.85 -2.39
CA PRO A 143 15.29 -12.84 -3.40
C PRO A 143 14.08 -13.63 -3.94
N LEU A 144 12.90 -13.50 -3.35
CA LEU A 144 11.71 -14.30 -3.67
C LEU A 144 10.90 -13.69 -4.82
N GLY A 145 10.25 -14.52 -5.64
CA GLY A 145 9.22 -14.08 -6.56
C GLY A 145 7.92 -13.70 -5.83
N PRO A 146 6.95 -13.04 -6.48
CA PRO A 146 5.79 -12.47 -5.78
C PRO A 146 4.90 -13.46 -5.01
N ILE A 147 4.76 -14.69 -5.49
CA ILE A 147 3.96 -15.74 -4.80
C ILE A 147 4.69 -16.23 -3.56
N GLU A 148 5.97 -16.60 -3.69
CA GLU A 148 6.81 -17.06 -2.58
C GLU A 148 6.95 -15.95 -1.51
N ARG A 149 7.06 -14.69 -1.95
CA ARG A 149 7.07 -13.52 -1.10
C ARG A 149 5.74 -13.34 -0.35
N ALA A 150 4.61 -13.60 -1.00
CA ALA A 150 3.31 -13.56 -0.35
C ALA A 150 3.15 -14.72 0.67
N ASP A 151 3.69 -15.90 0.40
CA ASP A 151 3.72 -17.01 1.34
C ASP A 151 4.61 -16.71 2.56
N LEU A 152 5.72 -16.00 2.38
CA LEU A 152 6.53 -15.48 3.49
C LEU A 152 5.69 -14.56 4.40
N LEU A 153 4.92 -13.62 3.82
CA LEU A 153 4.03 -12.75 4.60
C LEU A 153 2.93 -13.54 5.31
N TYR A 154 2.30 -14.49 4.61
CA TYR A 154 1.22 -15.33 5.13
C TYR A 154 1.62 -16.08 6.41
N ASN A 155 2.87 -16.56 6.45
CA ASN A 155 3.41 -17.37 7.54
C ASN A 155 4.20 -16.56 8.59
N SER A 156 4.28 -15.23 8.45
CA SER A 156 5.05 -14.39 9.36
C SER A 156 4.27 -14.09 10.65
N GLN A 157 4.67 -14.72 11.75
CA GLN A 157 4.08 -14.45 13.07
C GLN A 157 4.40 -13.03 13.57
N ALA A 158 5.57 -12.48 13.24
CA ALA A 158 5.94 -11.12 13.62
C ALA A 158 4.99 -10.09 12.98
N LEU A 159 4.69 -10.24 11.69
CA LEU A 159 3.72 -9.40 10.99
C LEU A 159 2.32 -9.54 11.58
N GLU A 160 1.87 -10.76 11.81
CA GLU A 160 0.54 -11.01 12.40
C GLU A 160 0.41 -10.38 13.80
N ASN A 161 1.43 -10.52 14.65
CA ASN A 161 1.44 -9.94 16.00
C ASN A 161 1.51 -8.41 15.98
N ALA A 162 2.24 -7.82 15.03
CA ALA A 162 2.29 -6.37 14.86
C ALA A 162 0.95 -5.83 14.37
N HIS A 163 0.39 -6.48 13.35
CA HIS A 163 -0.92 -6.16 12.78
C HIS A 163 -2.04 -6.24 13.81
N GLN A 164 -2.14 -7.34 14.55
CA GLN A 164 -3.19 -7.53 15.56
C GLN A 164 -3.09 -6.47 16.67
N SER A 165 -1.88 -6.15 17.10
CA SER A 165 -1.63 -5.12 18.10
C SER A 165 -2.09 -3.74 17.62
N ALA A 166 -1.81 -3.39 16.36
CA ALA A 166 -2.23 -2.12 15.77
C ALA A 166 -3.75 -2.06 15.57
N ALA A 167 -4.36 -3.13 15.03
CA ALA A 167 -5.80 -3.21 14.83
C ALA A 167 -6.60 -3.01 16.13
N SER A 168 -6.04 -3.41 17.28
CA SER A 168 -6.66 -3.21 18.60
C SER A 168 -6.58 -1.78 19.16
N GLN A 169 -5.84 -0.87 18.50
CA GLN A 169 -5.64 0.52 18.93
C GLN A 169 -6.53 1.52 18.17
N GLY A 170 -7.27 1.06 17.16
CA GLY A 170 -8.18 1.91 16.39
C GLY A 170 -9.25 2.58 17.25
N GLN A 171 -9.78 3.69 16.76
CA GLN A 171 -10.82 4.48 17.44
C GLN A 171 -12.23 3.99 17.08
N SER A 172 -12.35 3.22 15.99
CA SER A 172 -13.61 2.63 15.53
C SER A 172 -13.91 1.27 16.16
N SER A 173 -15.18 0.85 16.08
CA SER A 173 -15.56 -0.52 16.43
C SER A 173 -14.91 -1.49 15.46
N MET A 174 -14.08 -2.38 15.98
CA MET A 174 -13.36 -3.37 15.19
C MET A 174 -14.34 -4.33 14.49
N PRO A 175 -14.36 -4.40 13.15
CA PRO A 175 -15.16 -5.39 12.44
C PRO A 175 -14.59 -6.80 12.66
N ASP A 176 -15.38 -7.82 12.37
CA ASP A 176 -14.89 -9.20 12.37
C ASP A 176 -13.87 -9.38 11.24
N ALA A 177 -12.82 -10.18 11.46
CA ALA A 177 -11.80 -10.44 10.44
C ALA A 177 -12.39 -11.02 9.14
N GLU A 178 -13.54 -11.69 9.23
CA GLU A 178 -14.23 -12.31 8.11
C GLU A 178 -15.23 -11.38 7.40
N ASP A 179 -15.49 -10.19 7.95
CA ASP A 179 -16.41 -9.22 7.36
C ASP A 179 -15.95 -8.80 5.96
N ASN A 180 -16.93 -8.57 5.09
CA ASN A 180 -16.68 -8.02 3.77
C ASN A 180 -16.46 -6.51 3.91
N ILE A 181 -15.21 -6.10 3.76
CA ILE A 181 -14.85 -4.68 3.68
C ILE A 181 -14.79 -4.25 2.22
N ASP A 182 -15.45 -3.16 1.90
CA ASP A 182 -15.42 -2.56 0.57
C ASP A 182 -14.18 -1.67 0.36
N LEU A 183 -13.41 -1.33 1.40
CA LEU A 183 -12.22 -0.49 1.30
C LEU A 183 -10.98 -1.23 0.78
N HIS A 184 -10.21 -0.55 -0.06
CA HIS A 184 -8.94 -1.02 -0.62
C HIS A 184 -7.86 0.04 -0.53
N TYR A 185 -6.61 -0.40 -0.37
CA TYR A 185 -5.43 0.44 -0.26
C TYR A 185 -4.54 0.30 -1.48
N VAL A 186 -4.06 1.45 -1.95
CA VAL A 186 -3.02 1.56 -2.99
C VAL A 186 -1.91 2.44 -2.45
N CYS A 187 -0.66 1.99 -2.60
CA CYS A 187 0.52 2.73 -2.15
C CYS A 187 1.28 3.32 -3.35
N PHE A 188 1.76 4.55 -3.21
CA PHE A 188 2.63 5.22 -4.17
C PHE A 188 3.99 5.46 -3.54
N VAL A 189 5.06 5.10 -4.27
CA VAL A 189 6.46 5.26 -3.82
C VAL A 189 7.34 5.79 -4.95
N LYS A 190 8.41 6.51 -4.60
CA LYS A 190 9.46 6.93 -5.55
C LYS A 190 10.64 5.96 -5.50
N ASP A 191 11.09 5.46 -6.66
CA ASP A 191 12.32 4.65 -6.75
C ASP A 191 13.60 5.50 -6.81
N GLU A 192 14.76 4.83 -6.76
CA GLU A 192 16.09 5.46 -6.82
C GLU A 192 16.39 6.14 -8.17
N LYS A 193 15.57 5.87 -9.21
CA LYS A 193 15.63 6.50 -10.53
C LYS A 193 14.56 7.58 -10.71
N ASN A 194 13.94 8.03 -9.61
CA ASN A 194 12.92 9.07 -9.56
C ASN A 194 11.63 8.73 -10.33
N ASN A 195 11.32 7.44 -10.50
CA ASN A 195 10.02 7.01 -11.02
C ASN A 195 9.01 6.85 -9.90
N LEU A 196 7.79 7.28 -10.15
CA LEU A 196 6.63 6.99 -9.31
C LEU A 196 6.12 5.58 -9.63
N TRP A 197 5.90 4.79 -8.60
CA TRP A 197 5.33 3.46 -8.68
C TRP A 197 4.01 3.38 -7.93
N GLU A 198 2.98 2.83 -8.57
CA GLU A 198 1.73 2.44 -7.94
C GLU A 198 1.79 0.95 -7.55
N MET A 199 1.57 0.70 -6.26
CA MET A 199 1.75 -0.58 -5.60
C MET A 199 0.40 -1.04 -5.07
N ASP A 200 -0.21 -1.97 -5.79
CA ASP A 200 -1.49 -2.58 -5.44
C ASP A 200 -1.33 -4.10 -5.41
N GLY A 201 -1.53 -4.72 -4.24
CA GLY A 201 -1.38 -6.16 -4.06
C GLY A 201 -2.42 -7.02 -4.81
N ARG A 202 -3.53 -6.44 -5.29
CA ARG A 202 -4.58 -7.14 -6.06
C ARG A 202 -4.29 -7.19 -7.56
N ARG A 203 -3.38 -6.36 -8.08
CA ARG A 203 -2.98 -6.32 -9.50
C ARG A 203 -2.06 -7.48 -9.93
N LYS A 204 -1.73 -7.52 -11.23
CA LYS A 204 -0.71 -8.42 -11.81
C LYS A 204 0.73 -8.07 -11.41
N GLY A 205 0.98 -6.87 -10.88
CA GLY A 205 2.29 -6.38 -10.49
C GLY A 205 2.28 -4.89 -10.14
N PRO A 206 3.44 -4.32 -9.77
CA PRO A 206 3.58 -2.88 -9.57
C PRO A 206 3.50 -2.14 -10.91
N LEU A 207 2.99 -0.91 -10.90
CA LEU A 207 2.87 -0.07 -12.11
C LEU A 207 3.84 1.10 -12.04
N ASN A 208 4.79 1.15 -12.98
CA ASN A 208 5.62 2.33 -13.17
C ASN A 208 4.78 3.43 -13.85
N ARG A 209 4.49 4.51 -13.12
CA ARG A 209 3.75 5.67 -13.62
C ARG A 209 4.66 6.63 -14.39
N GLY A 210 5.97 6.55 -14.21
CA GLY A 210 6.99 7.33 -14.93
C GLY A 210 7.76 8.27 -14.01
N PRO A 211 8.69 9.06 -14.57
CA PRO A 211 9.59 9.92 -13.79
C PRO A 211 8.85 11.13 -13.22
N ILE A 212 9.01 11.41 -11.92
CA ILE A 212 8.48 12.62 -11.27
C ILE A 212 9.57 13.71 -11.20
N GLY A 213 10.75 13.43 -10.67
CA GLY A 213 11.85 14.39 -10.60
C GLY A 213 12.75 14.06 -9.42
N GLU A 214 13.99 14.53 -9.42
CA GLU A 214 14.93 14.29 -8.32
C GLU A 214 14.47 14.98 -7.03
N GLU A 215 14.14 16.27 -7.14
CA GLU A 215 13.61 17.10 -6.05
C GLU A 215 12.13 16.83 -5.73
N ASP A 216 11.43 16.08 -6.59
CA ASP A 216 10.03 15.73 -6.38
C ASP A 216 9.88 14.55 -5.44
N ASP A 217 8.82 14.55 -4.65
CA ASP A 217 8.42 13.39 -3.86
C ASP A 217 6.99 12.95 -4.19
N VAL A 218 6.44 11.98 -3.45
CA VAL A 218 5.12 11.41 -3.74
C VAL A 218 3.95 12.38 -3.58
N LEU A 219 4.17 13.53 -2.94
CA LEU A 219 3.19 14.62 -2.75
C LEU A 219 3.48 15.84 -3.64
N SER A 220 4.45 15.77 -4.55
CA SER A 220 4.63 16.81 -5.57
C SER A 220 3.45 16.83 -6.54
N GLU A 221 3.12 18.01 -7.09
CA GLU A 221 2.07 18.19 -8.10
C GLU A 221 2.10 17.13 -9.20
N LYS A 222 3.29 16.89 -9.75
CA LYS A 222 3.48 15.89 -10.80
C LYS A 222 3.18 14.46 -10.34
N ALA A 223 3.54 14.09 -9.11
CA ALA A 223 3.25 12.77 -8.57
C ALA A 223 1.75 12.59 -8.30
N LEU A 224 1.11 13.62 -7.76
CA LEU A 224 -0.34 13.65 -7.50
C LEU A 224 -1.13 13.53 -8.82
N ASP A 225 -0.73 14.27 -9.85
CA ASP A 225 -1.33 14.22 -11.19
C ASP A 225 -1.13 12.88 -11.90
N MET A 226 -0.02 12.19 -11.65
CA MET A 226 0.29 10.89 -12.27
C MET A 226 -0.30 9.70 -11.52
N GLY A 227 -0.79 9.90 -10.30
CA GLY A 227 -1.32 8.84 -9.43
C GLY A 227 -2.70 9.19 -8.85
N PRO A 228 -2.78 9.65 -7.59
CA PRO A 228 -4.04 9.84 -6.86
C PRO A 228 -5.09 10.69 -7.59
N ARG A 229 -4.72 11.82 -8.20
CA ARG A 229 -5.69 12.72 -8.87
C ARG A 229 -6.33 12.06 -10.09
N LEU A 230 -5.59 11.24 -10.84
CA LEU A 230 -6.17 10.44 -11.93
C LEU A 230 -7.23 9.47 -11.41
N PHE A 231 -7.00 8.89 -10.23
CA PHE A 231 -7.96 8.01 -9.58
C PHE A 231 -9.26 8.77 -9.26
N MET A 232 -9.13 9.88 -8.54
CA MET A 232 -10.26 10.67 -8.06
C MET A 232 -11.04 11.28 -9.24
N LYS A 233 -10.35 11.76 -10.28
CA LYS A 233 -10.97 12.30 -11.49
C LYS A 233 -11.83 11.25 -12.20
N ARG A 234 -11.33 10.01 -12.35
CA ARG A 234 -12.09 8.93 -13.00
C ARG A 234 -13.37 8.57 -12.26
N GLU A 235 -13.29 8.49 -10.93
CA GLU A 235 -14.49 8.22 -10.12
C GLU A 235 -15.48 9.40 -10.20
N ALA A 236 -15.00 10.65 -10.17
CA ALA A 236 -15.86 11.83 -10.32
C ALA A 236 -16.56 11.92 -11.69
N GLU A 237 -15.91 11.46 -12.76
CA GLU A 237 -16.48 11.45 -14.12
C GLU A 237 -17.42 10.26 -14.38
N THR A 238 -17.42 9.25 -13.51
CA THR A 238 -18.24 8.05 -13.67
C THR A 238 -19.60 8.21 -13.00
N ALA A 239 -20.68 7.89 -13.72
CA ALA A 239 -22.03 7.90 -13.15
C ALA A 239 -22.13 6.87 -12.01
N GLY A 240 -22.36 7.35 -10.78
CA GLY A 240 -22.36 6.51 -9.58
C GLY A 240 -20.96 6.17 -9.05
N GLY A 241 -19.93 6.89 -9.49
CA GLY A 241 -18.60 6.80 -8.91
C GLY A 241 -18.57 7.29 -7.47
N GLU A 242 -17.52 6.90 -6.76
CA GLU A 242 -17.44 7.05 -5.31
C GLU A 242 -16.33 8.05 -4.94
N LEU A 243 -16.67 9.00 -4.06
CA LEU A 243 -15.80 10.13 -3.68
C LEU A 243 -15.26 9.98 -2.25
N ARG A 244 -15.58 8.88 -1.57
CA ARG A 244 -14.99 8.52 -0.27
C ARG A 244 -13.53 8.11 -0.45
N PHE A 245 -12.64 9.09 -0.39
CA PHE A 245 -11.20 8.89 -0.35
C PHE A 245 -10.62 9.32 0.98
N SER A 246 -9.59 8.62 1.43
CA SER A 246 -8.73 9.09 2.51
C SER A 246 -7.28 8.80 2.14
N LEU A 247 -6.39 9.69 2.57
CA LEU A 247 -4.99 9.69 2.18
C LEU A 247 -4.15 9.87 3.43
N ILE A 248 -3.11 9.05 3.55
CA ILE A 248 -2.08 9.20 4.57
C ILE A 248 -0.71 9.07 3.90
N THR A 249 0.30 9.69 4.47
CA THR A 249 1.65 9.71 3.90
C THR A 249 2.68 9.33 4.95
N LEU A 250 3.70 8.58 4.55
CA LEU A 250 4.87 8.33 5.38
C LEU A 250 5.89 9.44 5.13
N ALA A 251 6.22 10.21 6.17
CA ALA A 251 7.08 11.38 6.09
C ALA A 251 7.91 11.53 7.38
N PRO A 252 8.86 12.49 7.48
CA PRO A 252 9.61 12.74 8.70
C PRO A 252 8.68 13.01 9.88
N SER A 253 9.00 12.49 11.06
CA SER A 253 8.20 12.76 12.26
C SER A 253 8.33 14.21 12.72
N LEU A 254 7.28 14.73 13.35
CA LEU A 254 7.22 16.11 13.88
C LEU A 254 7.67 16.22 15.34
N ASP A 255 7.98 15.10 15.99
CA ASP A 255 8.36 14.97 17.41
C ASP A 255 9.88 14.96 17.65
#